data_AF-A0A8J7P1E9-F1
#
_entry.id   AF-A0A8J7P1E9-F1
#
_cell.length_a   1.000
_cell.length_b   1.000
_cell.length_c   1.000
_cell.angle_alpha   90.00
_cell.angle_beta   90.00
_cell.angle_gamma   90.00
#
_symmetry.space_group_name_H-M   'P 1'
#
loop_
_entity.id
_entity.type
_entity.pdbx_description
1 polymer ?
#
loop_
_entity_poly.entity_id
_entity_poly.type
_entity_poly.pdbx_seq_one_letter_code
_entity_poly.pdbx_strand_id
1 'polypeptide(L)'
;CFPGYNSTASKEGKIFWECVNEHVFTHGIDCKDSSLVIKTEGYYFIYSKIFYGQLDCKTSAKGTFKHGVYKSTQMYPGDLELMSSKRYHCRNDKEDMLDNSFLGGIYHLTEGDRIFVKVNQKNLILLPSASQNFFGAFLI
;
A
#
# COMPACT_ATOMS: atom_id res chain seq x y z
N CYS A 1 0.30 9.29 4.09
CA CYS A 1 1.45 8.55 4.64
C CYS A 1 2.44 8.24 3.52
N PHE A 2 3.73 8.21 3.84
CA PHE A 2 4.83 7.97 2.90
C PHE A 2 5.65 6.75 3.36
N PRO A 3 6.43 6.10 2.50
CA PRO A 3 7.16 4.90 2.88
C PRO A 3 8.18 5.28 3.94
N GLY A 4 8.21 4.55 5.05
CA GLY A 4 9.22 4.81 6.07
C GLY A 4 10.60 4.29 5.68
N TYR A 5 11.63 4.81 6.35
CA TYR A 5 13.04 4.48 6.07
C TYR A 5 13.34 2.97 6.22
N ASN A 6 12.57 2.26 7.05
CA ASN A 6 12.63 0.80 7.27
C ASN A 6 11.59 0.00 6.44
N SER A 7 11.17 0.49 5.26
CA SER A 7 10.16 -0.14 4.39
C SER A 7 10.43 -1.60 3.99
N THR A 8 11.64 -2.11 4.21
CA THR A 8 12.06 -3.49 3.95
C THR A 8 11.65 -4.50 5.04
N ALA A 9 11.35 -4.07 6.27
CA ALA A 9 11.13 -4.96 7.40
C ALA A 9 9.64 -5.12 7.79
N SER A 10 8.92 -5.99 7.08
CA SER A 10 7.67 -6.55 7.65
C SER A 10 7.42 -7.97 7.14
N LYS A 11 6.94 -8.81 8.06
CA LYS A 11 6.39 -10.15 7.77
C LYS A 11 5.21 -10.03 6.80
N GLU A 12 5.12 -10.96 5.84
CA GLU A 12 3.97 -11.14 4.91
C GLU A 12 3.65 -9.99 3.93
N GLY A 13 4.64 -9.23 3.46
CA GLY A 13 4.40 -8.30 2.35
C GLY A 13 3.77 -6.95 2.72
N LYS A 14 3.40 -6.70 3.98
CA LYS A 14 2.87 -5.41 4.44
C LYS A 14 3.91 -4.29 4.34
N ILE A 15 3.55 -3.13 3.78
CA ILE A 15 4.47 -2.00 3.63
C ILE A 15 4.51 -1.18 4.92
N PHE A 16 5.71 -0.76 5.33
CA PHE A 16 5.88 0.16 6.45
C PHE A 16 5.67 1.60 5.98
N TRP A 17 4.73 2.30 6.61
CA TRP A 17 4.36 3.67 6.28
C TRP A 17 4.66 4.59 7.46
N GLU A 18 5.40 5.66 7.20
CA GLU A 18 5.51 6.81 8.08
C GLU A 18 4.34 7.76 7.80
N CYS A 19 3.53 7.98 8.81
CA CYS A 19 2.48 9.00 8.78
C CYS A 19 2.94 10.15 9.66
N VAL A 20 3.34 11.25 9.02
CA VAL A 20 3.78 12.46 9.72
C VAL A 20 2.54 13.15 10.30
N ASN A 21 2.49 13.30 11.62
CA ASN A 21 1.36 13.93 12.32
C ASN A 21 1.14 15.41 11.95
N GLU A 22 2.10 16.06 11.30
CA GLU A 22 2.07 17.49 10.99
C GLU A 22 1.32 17.84 9.69
N HIS A 23 1.08 16.87 8.79
CA HIS A 23 0.48 17.11 7.46
C HIS A 23 -0.62 16.10 7.07
N VAL A 24 -1.00 15.19 7.98
CA VAL A 24 -2.02 14.18 7.72
C VAL A 24 -3.29 14.60 8.47
N PHE A 25 -4.36 14.85 7.72
CA PHE A 25 -5.67 15.24 8.25
C PHE A 25 -6.18 14.19 9.25
N THR A 26 -6.00 14.45 10.54
CA THR A 26 -6.31 13.53 11.67
C THR A 26 -7.80 13.45 12.04
N HIS A 27 -8.70 13.90 11.15
CA HIS A 27 -10.12 13.90 11.45
C HIS A 27 -10.68 12.50 11.21
N GLY A 28 -10.78 11.70 12.27
CA GLY A 28 -11.36 10.36 12.24
C GLY A 28 -10.41 9.23 11.85
N ILE A 29 -9.10 9.48 11.74
CA ILE A 29 -8.09 8.46 11.40
C ILE A 29 -6.81 8.66 12.23
N ASP A 30 -6.35 7.59 12.88
CA ASP A 30 -5.02 7.49 13.50
C ASP A 30 -4.05 6.71 12.60
N CYS A 31 -2.74 6.89 12.82
CA CYS A 31 -1.75 5.93 12.31
C CYS A 31 -1.16 5.10 13.44
N LYS A 32 -1.20 3.77 13.29
CA LYS A 32 -0.54 2.84 14.20
C LYS A 32 -0.06 1.60 13.45
N ASP A 33 1.15 1.13 13.74
CA ASP A 33 1.71 -0.12 13.20
C ASP A 33 1.68 -0.20 11.66
N SER A 34 1.97 0.90 10.96
CA SER A 34 1.86 1.01 9.49
C SER A 34 0.45 0.73 8.93
N SER A 35 -0.56 1.10 9.73
CA SER A 35 -1.97 1.02 9.35
C SER A 35 -2.65 2.35 9.66
N LEU A 36 -3.65 2.69 8.85
CA LEU A 36 -4.64 3.70 9.20
C LEU A 36 -5.68 3.03 10.10
N VAL A 37 -5.92 3.59 11.28
CA VAL A 37 -6.88 3.10 12.27
C VAL A 37 -8.07 4.04 12.29
N ILE A 38 -9.24 3.54 11.92
CA ILE A 38 -10.46 4.33 11.83
C ILE A 38 -10.96 4.68 13.23
N LYS A 39 -11.28 5.95 13.45
CA LYS A 39 -11.80 6.49 14.71
C LYS A 39 -13.25 6.95 14.63
N THR A 40 -13.75 7.13 13.41
CA THR A 40 -15.11 7.56 13.16
C THR A 40 -15.69 6.62 12.11
N GLU A 41 -16.85 6.05 12.37
CA GLU A 41 -17.53 5.23 11.37
C GLU A 41 -18.00 6.11 10.20
N GLY A 42 -17.87 5.58 8.98
CA GLY A 42 -18.37 6.28 7.79
C GLY A 42 -17.78 5.75 6.48
N TYR A 43 -18.02 6.49 5.40
CA TYR A 43 -17.49 6.18 4.09
C TYR A 43 -16.15 6.88 3.88
N TYR A 44 -15.11 6.09 3.65
CA TYR A 44 -13.76 6.59 3.42
C TYR A 44 -13.36 6.39 1.97
N PHE A 45 -12.86 7.45 1.33
CA PHE A 45 -12.09 7.29 0.11
C PHE A 45 -10.66 6.89 0.49
N ILE A 46 -10.27 5.67 0.12
CA ILE A 46 -8.95 5.13 0.36
C ILE A 46 -8.15 5.21 -0.93
N TYR A 47 -6.88 5.60 -0.86
CA TYR A 47 -5.98 5.66 -2.02
C TYR A 47 -4.57 5.17 -1.69
N SER A 48 -3.92 4.56 -2.67
CA SER A 48 -2.55 4.07 -2.56
C SER A 48 -1.84 4.12 -3.90
N LYS A 49 -0.60 4.57 -3.93
CA LYS A 49 0.29 4.53 -5.09
C LYS A 49 1.60 3.86 -4.71
N ILE A 50 2.06 2.95 -5.58
CA ILE A 50 3.38 2.34 -5.47
C ILE A 50 4.09 2.42 -6.81
N PHE A 51 5.33 2.90 -6.78
CA PHE A 51 6.27 2.90 -7.90
C PHE A 51 7.26 1.74 -7.72
N TYR A 52 7.38 0.93 -8.76
CA TYR A 52 8.20 -0.28 -8.71
C TYR A 52 8.89 -0.52 -10.06
N GLY A 53 9.95 -1.30 -10.03
CA GLY A 53 10.72 -1.62 -11.22
C GLY A 53 11.77 -2.69 -11.01
N GLN A 54 12.39 -3.09 -12.11
CA GLN A 54 13.46 -4.08 -12.17
C GLN A 54 14.55 -3.57 -13.11
N LEU A 55 15.81 -3.61 -12.64
CA LEU A 55 16.99 -3.10 -13.35
C LEU A 55 17.64 -4.10 -14.32
N ASP A 56 17.24 -5.37 -14.27
CA ASP A 56 17.74 -6.38 -15.21
C ASP A 56 16.68 -7.46 -15.42
N CYS A 57 15.81 -7.29 -16.40
CA CYS A 57 14.83 -8.32 -16.72
C CYS A 57 15.38 -9.51 -17.52
N LYS A 58 16.64 -9.48 -17.98
CA LYS A 58 17.26 -10.61 -18.70
C LYS A 58 17.64 -11.72 -17.74
N THR A 59 18.15 -11.37 -16.57
CA THR A 59 18.58 -12.34 -15.54
C THR A 59 17.57 -12.53 -14.40
N SER A 60 16.60 -11.62 -14.26
CA SER A 60 15.64 -11.65 -13.15
C SER A 60 14.46 -12.60 -13.38
N ALA A 61 13.93 -13.12 -12.28
CA ALA A 61 12.74 -13.96 -12.29
C ALA A 61 11.52 -13.18 -12.81
N LYS A 62 10.92 -13.68 -13.91
CA LYS A 62 9.61 -13.22 -14.40
C LYS A 62 8.54 -13.57 -13.38
N GLY A 63 7.56 -12.69 -13.23
CA GLY A 63 6.50 -12.92 -12.26
C GLY A 63 5.42 -11.86 -12.32
N THR A 64 4.75 -11.67 -11.19
CA THR A 64 3.72 -10.64 -11.05
C THR A 64 3.99 -9.78 -9.85
N PHE A 65 3.80 -8.48 -10.00
CA PHE A 65 3.70 -7.54 -8.90
C PHE A 65 2.22 -7.35 -8.55
N LYS A 66 1.85 -7.70 -7.32
CA LYS A 66 0.52 -7.47 -6.75
C LYS A 66 0.63 -6.35 -5.72
N HIS A 67 -0.14 -5.29 -5.92
CA HIS A 67 -0.36 -4.22 -4.97
C HIS A 67 -1.80 -4.33 -4.47
N GLY A 68 -2.01 -4.40 -3.16
CA GLY A 68 -3.36 -4.47 -2.59
C GLY A 68 -3.50 -3.66 -1.31
N VAL A 69 -4.72 -3.17 -1.10
CA VAL A 69 -5.16 -2.53 0.14
C VAL A 69 -6.09 -3.49 0.87
N TYR A 70 -5.84 -3.65 2.16
CA TYR A 70 -6.44 -4.64 3.02
C TYR A 70 -7.03 -4.00 4.27
N LYS A 71 -8.05 -4.65 4.82
CA LYS A 71 -8.72 -4.31 6.07
C LYS A 71 -8.58 -5.45 7.07
N SER A 72 -8.16 -5.14 8.29
CA SER A 72 -8.27 -6.02 9.44
C SER A 72 -9.32 -5.45 10.40
N THR A 73 -10.24 -6.31 10.85
CA THR A 73 -11.38 -5.95 11.69
C THR A 73 -11.68 -7.05 12.69
N GLN A 74 -12.27 -6.72 13.84
CA GLN A 74 -12.62 -7.72 14.86
C GLN A 74 -13.75 -8.65 14.41
N MET A 75 -14.57 -8.21 13.45
CA MET A 75 -15.72 -8.96 12.95
C MET A 75 -15.35 -10.14 12.04
N TYR A 76 -14.10 -10.21 11.58
CA TYR A 76 -13.66 -11.25 10.63
C TYR A 76 -12.27 -11.78 10.99
N PRO A 77 -12.08 -13.10 11.11
CA PRO A 77 -10.77 -13.68 11.33
C PRO A 77 -9.92 -13.56 10.05
N GLY A 78 -8.97 -12.63 10.06
CA GLY A 78 -7.99 -12.43 8.99
C GLY A 78 -8.12 -11.10 8.27
N ASP A 79 -7.39 -10.98 7.17
CA ASP A 79 -7.30 -9.74 6.38
C ASP A 79 -8.23 -9.78 5.16
N LEU A 80 -9.13 -8.80 5.06
CA LEU A 80 -10.04 -8.61 3.94
C LEU A 80 -9.38 -7.76 2.86
N GLU A 81 -9.30 -8.26 1.63
CA GLU A 81 -8.78 -7.51 0.49
C GLU A 81 -9.86 -6.54 -0.03
N LEU A 82 -9.63 -5.23 0.10
CA LEU A 82 -10.57 -4.20 -0.35
C LEU A 82 -10.43 -3.93 -1.85
N MET A 83 -9.18 -3.76 -2.31
CA MET A 83 -8.83 -3.49 -3.71
C MET A 83 -7.43 -3.98 -4.00
N SER A 84 -7.19 -4.42 -5.23
CA SER A 84 -5.85 -4.74 -5.69
C SER A 84 -5.67 -4.59 -7.20
N SER A 85 -4.40 -4.51 -7.58
CA SER A 85 -3.92 -4.55 -8.94
C SER A 85 -2.80 -5.58 -9.03
N LYS A 86 -2.80 -6.35 -10.12
CA LYS A 86 -1.78 -7.36 -10.40
C LYS A 86 -1.28 -7.18 -11.83
N ARG A 87 0.02 -6.99 -12.00
CA ARG A 87 0.67 -6.84 -13.30
C ARG A 87 1.87 -7.77 -13.44
N TYR A 88 2.10 -8.27 -14.66
CA TYR A 88 3.30 -9.03 -14.98
C TYR A 88 4.48 -8.08 -15.13
N HIS A 89 5.64 -8.45 -14.57
CA HIS A 89 6.90 -7.75 -14.78
C HIS A 89 7.83 -8.55 -15.69
N CYS A 90 8.77 -7.87 -16.37
CA CYS A 90 9.75 -8.47 -17.28
C CYS A 90 9.16 -9.30 -18.44
N ARG A 91 8.05 -8.85 -19.04
CA ARG A 91 7.34 -9.59 -20.11
C ARG A 91 8.11 -9.70 -21.43
N ASN A 92 8.95 -8.72 -21.76
CA ASN A 92 9.55 -8.58 -23.11
C ASN A 92 11.09 -8.52 -23.13
N ASP A 93 11.77 -9.01 -22.09
CA ASP A 93 13.25 -9.02 -21.98
C ASP A 93 13.95 -7.67 -22.24
N LYS A 94 13.20 -6.56 -22.08
CA LYS A 94 13.75 -5.20 -22.05
C LYS A 94 14.71 -5.10 -20.86
N GLU A 95 15.83 -4.40 -21.01
CA GLU A 95 16.85 -4.33 -19.95
C GLU A 95 16.28 -3.82 -18.63
N ASP A 96 15.51 -2.73 -18.69
CA ASP A 96 14.85 -2.13 -17.53
C ASP A 96 13.33 -2.10 -17.65
N MET A 97 12.66 -2.23 -16.51
CA MET A 97 11.21 -2.02 -16.39
C MET A 97 10.91 -1.08 -15.22
N LEU A 98 10.16 -0.02 -15.49
CA LEU A 98 9.58 0.87 -14.50
C LEU A 98 8.07 0.91 -14.70
N ASP A 99 7.29 0.79 -13.63
CA ASP A 99 5.83 0.91 -13.67
C ASP A 99 5.31 1.50 -12.35
N ASN A 100 4.02 1.83 -12.32
CA ASN A 100 3.33 2.21 -11.11
C ASN A 100 1.96 1.56 -11.01
N SER A 101 1.50 1.40 -9.77
CA SER A 101 0.16 0.95 -9.46
C SER A 101 -0.52 1.97 -8.57
N PHE A 102 -1.64 2.53 -9.05
CA PHE A 102 -2.53 3.38 -8.28
C PHE A 102 -3.84 2.64 -8.00
N LEU A 103 -4.30 2.71 -6.76
CA LEU A 103 -5.56 2.16 -6.29
C LEU A 103 -6.35 3.27 -5.61
N GLY A 104 -7.67 3.30 -5.83
CA GLY A 104 -8.58 4.25 -5.21
C GLY A 104 -10.00 3.70 -5.17
N GLY A 105 -10.69 3.88 -4.04
CA GLY A 105 -12.07 3.40 -3.88
C GLY A 105 -12.72 3.89 -2.59
N ILE A 106 -14.06 3.89 -2.57
CA ILE A 106 -14.87 4.27 -1.41
C ILE A 106 -15.32 3.01 -0.67
N TYR A 107 -15.11 2.97 0.64
CA TYR A 107 -15.50 1.84 1.48
C TYR A 107 -16.16 2.34 2.78
N HIS A 108 -17.19 1.63 3.21
CA HIS A 108 -17.73 1.82 4.55
C HIS A 108 -16.82 1.15 5.58
N LEU A 109 -16.34 1.92 6.56
CA LEU A 109 -15.44 1.47 7.60
C LEU A 109 -16.01 1.79 8.98
N THR A 110 -15.82 0.88 9.92
CA THR A 110 -16.26 1.03 11.31
C THR A 110 -15.09 1.44 12.20
N GLU A 111 -15.40 2.02 13.36
CA GLU A 111 -14.39 2.35 14.36
C GLU A 111 -13.53 1.11 14.70
N GLY A 112 -12.21 1.31 14.75
CA GLY A 112 -11.24 0.25 15.04
C GLY A 112 -10.78 -0.55 13.82
N ASP A 113 -11.41 -0.40 12.65
CA ASP A 113 -10.93 -0.99 11.40
C ASP A 113 -9.49 -0.51 11.12
N ARG A 114 -8.62 -1.45 10.71
CA ARG A 114 -7.22 -1.17 10.36
C ARG A 114 -7.00 -1.37 8.88
N ILE A 115 -6.63 -0.30 8.18
CA ILE A 115 -6.34 -0.33 6.74
C ILE A 115 -4.83 -0.31 6.50
N PHE A 116 -4.34 -1.17 5.63
CA PHE A 116 -2.92 -1.24 5.29
C PHE A 116 -2.69 -1.74 3.86
N VAL A 117 -1.47 -1.59 3.40
CA VAL A 117 -1.05 -1.98 2.04
C VAL A 117 -0.15 -3.20 2.11
N LYS A 118 -0.39 -4.20 1.25
CA LYS A 118 0.51 -5.34 1.02
C LYS A 118 0.99 -5.36 -0.43
N VAL A 119 2.23 -5.80 -0.61
CA VAL A 119 2.79 -6.21 -1.90
C VAL A 119 3.41 -7.60 -1.80
N ASN A 120 3.43 -8.33 -2.91
CA ASN A 120 4.06 -9.66 -2.95
C ASN A 120 5.57 -9.62 -3.26
N GLN A 121 6.09 -8.54 -3.84
CA GLN A 121 7.52 -8.41 -4.20
C GLN A 121 8.06 -7.03 -3.77
N LYS A 122 8.40 -6.90 -2.47
CA LYS A 122 8.92 -5.63 -1.90
C LYS A 122 10.24 -5.18 -2.52
N ASN A 123 11.08 -6.13 -2.93
CA ASN A 123 12.38 -5.86 -3.55
C ASN A 123 12.27 -5.10 -4.89
N LEU A 124 11.09 -5.08 -5.51
CA LEU A 124 10.84 -4.31 -6.73
C LEU A 124 10.48 -2.85 -6.44
N ILE A 125 10.19 -2.46 -5.19
CA ILE A 125 9.85 -1.08 -4.87
C ILE A 125 11.12 -0.24 -4.96
N LEU A 126 11.10 0.74 -5.85
CA LEU A 126 12.20 1.70 -6.02
C LEU A 126 12.05 2.84 -4.99
N LEU A 127 13.18 3.37 -4.55
CA LEU A 127 13.41 4.27 -3.40
C LEU A 127 12.24 5.18 -2.93
N PRO A 128 12.19 5.51 -1.62
CA PRO A 128 11.00 6.00 -0.93
C PRO A 128 10.72 7.50 -1.15
N SER A 129 10.50 7.94 -2.39
CA SER A 129 10.00 9.29 -2.58
C SER A 129 8.51 9.36 -2.25
N ALA A 130 8.15 10.33 -1.42
CA ALA A 130 6.78 10.63 -1.01
C ALA A 130 5.82 10.91 -2.19
N SER A 131 6.36 11.40 -3.32
CA SER A 131 5.59 11.71 -4.53
C SER A 131 5.26 10.49 -5.40
N GLN A 132 6.08 9.43 -5.28
CA GLN A 132 5.95 8.22 -6.10
C GLN A 132 5.25 7.11 -5.33
N ASN A 133 5.40 7.09 -4.01
CA ASN A 133 4.84 6.08 -3.14
C ASN A 133 4.07 6.78 -2.01
N PHE A 134 2.77 6.52 -1.90
CA PHE A 134 1.95 7.10 -0.84
C PHE A 134 0.72 6.24 -0.56
N PHE A 135 0.19 6.39 0.65
CA PHE A 135 -1.03 5.74 1.09
C PHE A 135 -1.80 6.68 2.03
N GLY A 136 -3.11 6.75 1.86
CA GLY A 136 -3.95 7.60 2.68
C GLY A 136 -5.44 7.29 2.53
N ALA A 137 -6.23 7.97 3.35
CA ALA A 137 -7.68 7.97 3.26
C ALA A 137 -8.24 9.27 3.82
N PHE A 138 -9.47 9.62 3.45
CA PHE A 138 -10.24 10.69 4.06
C PHE A 138 -11.72 10.28 4.15
N LEU A 139 -12.40 10.79 5.18
CA LEU A 139 -13.84 10.61 5.39
C LEU A 139 -14.60 11.50 4.38
N ILE A 140 -15.69 10.96 3.81
CA ILE A 140 -16.62 11.64 2.91
C ILE A 140 -17.82 12.15 3.68
#